data_AF-A0A925RNV2-F1
#
_entry.id   AF-A0A925RNV2-F1
#
_cell.length_a   1.000
_cell.length_b   1.000
_cell.length_c   1.000
_cell.angle_alpha   90.00
_cell.angle_beta   90.00
_cell.angle_gamma   90.00
#
_symmetry.space_group_name_H-M   'P 1'
#
loop_
_entity.id
_entity.type
_entity.pdbx_description
1 polymer ?
#
loop_
_entity_poly.entity_id
_entity_poly.type
_entity_poly.pdbx_seq_one_letter_code
_entity_poly.pdbx_strand_id
1 'polypeptide(L)'
;MILPLVVTAAAACGSGDPPPPDADEGLACLASGRGDIYTVGLEHPGADGVFDFKLMSADPAPPARLFNSWVMQVNAMSGGVVGEPVSGATIRVSPYMPDHQHGPGGYRPIIEPMPEAGQYKIDQINTWMPGYWEITIDAEAGAAHDTVIYKFCIQA
;
A
#
# COMPACT_ATOMS: atom_id res chain seq x y z
N MET A 1 -57.10 33.97 -19.85
CA MET A 1 -56.77 32.63 -19.36
C MET A 1 -56.24 31.82 -20.54
N ILE A 2 -54.93 31.87 -20.80
CA ILE A 2 -54.21 30.99 -21.72
C ILE A 2 -52.85 30.73 -21.06
N LEU A 3 -52.59 29.46 -20.73
CA LEU A 3 -51.42 28.97 -20.01
C LEU A 3 -50.38 28.53 -21.04
N PRO A 4 -49.12 29.03 -21.06
CA PRO A 4 -48.10 28.48 -21.92
C PRO A 4 -47.47 27.25 -21.24
N LEU A 5 -47.52 26.12 -21.96
CA LEU A 5 -46.88 24.87 -21.60
C LEU A 5 -45.37 25.00 -21.81
N VAL A 6 -44.61 25.01 -20.71
CA VAL A 6 -43.15 24.93 -20.73
C VAL A 6 -42.75 23.47 -20.91
N VAL A 7 -42.07 23.16 -22.01
CA VAL A 7 -41.44 21.86 -22.23
C VAL A 7 -39.97 21.97 -21.83
N THR A 8 -39.63 21.42 -20.67
CA THR A 8 -38.26 21.30 -20.19
C THR A 8 -37.67 20.01 -20.76
N ALA A 9 -36.73 20.12 -21.70
CA ALA A 9 -35.96 18.98 -22.18
C ALA A 9 -34.84 18.66 -21.19
N ALA A 10 -34.96 17.55 -20.46
CA ALA A 10 -33.88 17.01 -19.66
C ALA A 10 -32.90 16.25 -20.58
N ALA A 11 -31.72 16.82 -20.80
CA ALA A 11 -30.59 16.10 -21.38
C ALA A 11 -29.88 15.34 -20.26
N ALA A 12 -30.15 14.03 -20.13
CA ALA A 12 -29.44 13.17 -19.20
C ALA A 12 -29.22 11.79 -19.84
N CYS A 13 -28.13 11.67 -20.61
CA CYS A 13 -27.53 10.38 -20.95
C CYS A 13 -26.01 10.54 -20.91
N GLY A 14 -25.44 10.47 -19.71
CA GLY A 14 -24.01 10.19 -19.54
C GLY A 14 -23.85 8.68 -19.46
N SER A 15 -23.43 8.05 -20.56
CA SER A 15 -23.05 6.63 -20.60
C SER A 15 -21.70 6.45 -19.91
N GLY A 16 -21.70 6.49 -18.58
CA GLY A 16 -20.57 6.00 -17.79
C GLY A 16 -20.76 4.50 -17.59
N ASP A 17 -19.72 3.71 -17.86
CA ASP A 17 -19.71 2.30 -17.44
C ASP A 17 -19.98 2.23 -15.93
N PRO A 18 -20.73 1.23 -15.45
CA PRO A 18 -20.92 1.05 -14.02
C PRO A 18 -19.54 0.87 -13.38
N PRO A 19 -19.28 1.49 -12.21
CA PRO A 19 -18.02 1.33 -11.51
C PRO A 19 -17.76 -0.17 -11.26
N PRO A 20 -16.48 -0.58 -11.19
CA PRO A 20 -16.13 -1.93 -10.78
C PRO A 20 -16.88 -2.30 -9.48
N PRO A 21 -17.27 -3.58 -9.30
CA PRO A 21 -18.14 -4.01 -8.20
C PRO A 21 -17.64 -3.63 -6.79
N ASP A 22 -16.34 -3.30 -6.66
CA ASP A 22 -15.68 -3.02 -5.39
C ASP A 22 -15.14 -1.57 -5.31
N ALA A 23 -15.46 -0.70 -6.26
CA ALA A 23 -14.99 0.69 -6.26
C ALA A 23 -15.44 1.47 -5.01
N ASP A 24 -16.65 1.15 -4.53
CA ASP A 24 -17.22 1.77 -3.33
C ASP A 24 -16.41 1.41 -2.07
N GLU A 25 -15.81 0.22 -1.99
CA GLU A 25 -15.00 -0.19 -0.84
C GLU A 25 -13.68 0.57 -0.75
N GLY A 26 -13.01 0.77 -1.88
CA GLY A 26 -11.81 1.61 -1.95
C GLY A 26 -12.10 3.05 -1.50
N LEU A 27 -13.23 3.61 -1.94
CA LEU A 27 -13.66 4.94 -1.53
C LEU A 27 -14.03 5.01 -0.04
N ALA A 28 -14.76 4.00 0.47
CA ALA A 28 -15.10 3.91 1.89
C ALA A 28 -13.85 3.79 2.77
N CYS A 29 -12.84 3.04 2.33
CA CYS A 29 -11.55 2.97 3.01
C CYS A 29 -10.90 4.35 3.11
N LEU A 30 -10.77 5.08 1.99
CA LEU A 30 -10.17 6.41 1.98
C LEU A 30 -10.91 7.38 2.92
N ALA A 31 -12.25 7.36 2.88
CA ALA A 31 -13.08 8.19 3.74
C ALA A 31 -12.93 7.86 5.24
N SER A 32 -12.55 6.63 5.58
CA SER A 32 -12.31 6.22 6.97
C SER A 32 -11.01 6.75 7.56
N GLY A 33 -10.04 7.14 6.73
CA GLY A 33 -8.71 7.60 7.18
C GLY A 33 -7.83 6.50 7.79
N ARG A 34 -8.16 5.22 7.57
CA ARG A 34 -7.42 4.07 8.14
C ARG A 34 -6.07 3.80 7.46
N GLY A 35 -5.92 4.19 6.19
CA GLY A 35 -4.70 3.98 5.42
C GLY A 35 -3.69 5.11 5.59
N ASP A 36 -2.42 4.78 5.40
CA ASP A 36 -1.34 5.74 5.29
C ASP A 36 -1.52 6.59 4.01
N ILE A 37 -1.11 7.85 4.11
CA ILE A 37 -0.96 8.70 2.93
C ILE A 37 0.37 8.35 2.29
N TYR A 38 0.33 7.79 1.08
CA TYR A 38 1.56 7.55 0.33
C TYR A 38 2.31 8.85 0.10
N THR A 39 3.57 8.86 0.51
CA THR A 39 4.57 9.84 0.13
C THR A 39 5.88 9.11 -0.11
N VAL A 40 6.70 9.64 -1.01
CA VAL A 40 8.08 9.16 -1.17
C VAL A 40 8.81 9.33 0.17
N GLY A 41 9.44 8.26 0.64
CA GLY A 41 10.13 8.21 1.93
C GLY A 41 9.18 8.09 3.13
N LEU A 42 7.94 7.63 2.95
CA LEU A 42 7.05 7.30 4.07
C LEU A 42 7.78 6.36 5.03
N GLU A 43 7.90 6.78 6.28
CA GLU A 43 8.79 6.19 7.28
C GLU A 43 7.99 5.69 8.47
N HIS A 44 8.32 4.48 8.91
CA HIS A 44 7.79 3.89 10.13
C HIS A 44 8.91 3.17 10.87
N PRO A 45 9.06 3.41 12.20
CA PRO A 45 9.89 2.55 13.02
C PRO A 45 9.26 1.15 13.05
N GLY A 46 10.11 0.13 13.12
CA GLY A 46 9.64 -1.21 13.42
C GLY A 46 9.04 -1.30 14.82
N ALA A 47 8.20 -2.30 15.03
CA ALA A 47 7.47 -2.52 16.28
C ALA A 47 8.40 -2.64 17.51
N ASP A 48 9.58 -3.22 17.33
CA ASP A 48 10.58 -3.38 18.40
C ASP A 48 11.60 -2.22 18.43
N GLY A 49 11.52 -1.30 17.45
CA GLY A 49 12.35 -0.10 17.38
C GLY A 49 13.84 -0.38 17.12
N VAL A 50 14.16 -1.54 16.55
CA VAL A 50 15.53 -1.92 16.18
C VAL A 50 15.84 -1.61 14.72
N PHE A 51 14.81 -1.51 13.88
CA PHE A 51 14.92 -1.03 12.51
C PHE A 51 14.01 0.18 12.24
N ASP A 52 14.45 0.97 11.29
CA ASP A 52 13.67 2.00 10.62
C ASP A 52 13.38 1.55 9.19
N PHE A 53 12.13 1.68 8.75
CA PHE A 53 11.71 1.27 7.41
C PHE A 53 11.18 2.47 6.65
N LYS A 54 11.73 2.73 5.45
CA LYS A 54 11.23 3.79 4.56
C LYS A 54 10.80 3.24 3.23
N LEU A 55 9.58 3.58 2.81
CA LEU A 55 9.08 3.31 1.47
C LEU A 55 9.62 4.37 0.51
N MET A 56 10.72 4.04 -0.17
CA MET A 56 11.43 4.95 -1.08
C MET A 56 10.68 5.18 -2.38
N SER A 57 10.00 4.16 -2.88
CA SER A 57 9.12 4.28 -4.04
C SER A 57 8.10 3.16 -4.11
N ALA A 58 7.01 3.41 -4.82
CA ALA A 58 6.04 2.42 -5.25
C ALA A 58 5.76 2.58 -6.75
N ASP A 59 5.48 1.48 -7.43
CA ASP A 59 4.95 1.43 -8.78
C ASP A 59 3.77 0.45 -8.81
N PRO A 60 2.52 0.91 -9.02
CA PRO A 60 2.13 2.32 -9.16
C PRO A 60 2.32 3.14 -7.86
N ALA A 61 2.35 4.47 -8.00
CA ALA A 61 2.41 5.44 -6.91
C ALA A 61 1.21 6.41 -6.99
N PRO A 62 0.27 6.39 -6.02
CA PRO A 62 0.22 5.52 -4.84
C PRO A 62 -0.01 4.03 -5.22
N PRO A 63 0.24 3.09 -4.29
CA PRO A 63 -0.08 1.68 -4.49
C PRO A 63 -1.53 1.50 -4.95
N ALA A 64 -1.74 0.66 -5.95
CA ALA A 64 -3.04 0.45 -6.57
C ALA A 64 -3.33 -1.05 -6.73
N ARG A 65 -4.48 -1.36 -7.32
CA ARG A 65 -4.95 -2.73 -7.48
C ARG A 65 -3.98 -3.58 -8.29
N LEU A 66 -3.95 -4.89 -7.98
CA LEU A 66 -3.09 -5.91 -8.59
C LEU A 66 -1.65 -5.79 -8.10
N PHE A 67 -0.66 -5.90 -9.00
CA PHE A 67 0.73 -5.99 -8.63
C PHE A 67 1.34 -4.62 -8.41
N ASN A 68 2.04 -4.50 -7.28
CA ASN A 68 2.86 -3.36 -6.94
C ASN A 68 4.32 -3.79 -6.80
N SER A 69 5.22 -2.89 -7.17
CA SER A 69 6.66 -2.99 -6.95
C SER A 69 7.09 -1.86 -6.02
N TRP A 70 7.73 -2.17 -4.90
CA TRP A 70 8.23 -1.17 -3.95
C TRP A 70 9.75 -1.20 -3.88
N VAL A 71 10.34 -0.05 -3.54
CA VAL A 71 11.71 0.02 -3.03
C VAL A 71 11.65 0.41 -1.56
N MET A 72 12.18 -0.44 -0.70
CA MET A 72 12.24 -0.26 0.75
C MET A 72 13.67 -0.01 1.18
N GLN A 73 13.91 1.05 1.96
CA GLN A 73 15.13 1.26 2.73
C GLN A 73 14.93 0.70 4.13
N VAL A 74 15.89 -0.10 4.60
CA VAL A 74 15.98 -0.55 5.99
C VAL A 74 17.23 0.07 6.60
N ASN A 75 17.08 0.73 7.74
CA ASN A 75 18.18 1.28 8.52
C ASN A 75 18.16 0.71 9.94
N ALA A 76 19.31 0.67 10.59
CA ALA A 76 19.37 0.38 12.01
C ALA A 76 18.67 1.50 12.79
N MET A 77 18.04 1.16 13.90
CA MET A 77 17.49 2.14 14.84
C MET A 77 17.98 1.81 16.25
N SER A 78 18.33 2.85 17.01
CA SER A 78 18.66 2.71 18.43
C SER A 78 18.15 3.92 19.19
N GLY A 79 17.31 3.70 20.20
CA GLY A 79 16.73 4.78 21.01
C GLY A 79 15.93 5.80 20.19
N GLY A 80 15.28 5.37 19.10
CA GLY A 80 14.52 6.24 18.21
C GLY A 80 15.37 7.08 17.25
N VAL A 81 16.68 6.82 17.19
CA VAL A 81 17.59 7.48 16.25
C VAL A 81 17.89 6.53 15.10
N VAL A 82 17.62 6.98 13.87
CA VAL A 82 17.96 6.27 12.63
C VAL A 82 19.48 6.25 12.45
N GLY A 83 20.03 5.08 12.20
CA GLY A 83 21.45 4.81 12.00
C GLY A 83 21.77 4.35 10.59
N GLU A 84 22.82 3.53 10.48
CA GLU A 84 23.35 3.06 9.19
C GLU A 84 22.37 2.13 8.45
N PRO A 85 22.41 2.10 7.11
CA PRO A 85 21.66 1.14 6.30
C PRO A 85 21.95 -0.33 6.64
N VAL A 86 20.91 -1.16 6.64
CA VAL A 86 20.99 -2.60 6.95
C VAL A 86 20.95 -3.40 5.66
N SER A 87 22.13 -3.76 5.14
CA SER A 87 22.26 -4.66 3.98
C SER A 87 22.28 -6.14 4.40
N GLY A 88 21.84 -7.03 3.51
CA GLY A 88 21.90 -8.48 3.73
C GLY A 88 20.84 -9.04 4.68
N ALA A 89 19.88 -8.23 5.12
CA ALA A 89 18.68 -8.70 5.81
C ALA A 89 17.88 -9.70 4.95
N THR A 90 17.31 -10.71 5.61
CA THR A 90 16.24 -11.52 5.05
C THR A 90 14.93 -10.77 5.25
N ILE A 91 14.22 -10.46 4.15
CA ILE A 91 12.92 -9.78 4.20
C ILE A 91 11.82 -10.73 3.77
N ARG A 92 10.71 -10.72 4.53
CA ARG A 92 9.46 -11.41 4.21
C ARG A 92 8.35 -10.37 4.14
N VAL A 93 7.49 -10.51 3.13
CA VAL A 93 6.38 -9.57 2.91
C VAL A 93 5.07 -10.33 2.85
N SER A 94 4.10 -9.88 3.64
CA SER A 94 2.80 -10.55 3.79
C SER A 94 1.65 -9.55 3.61
N PRO A 95 1.10 -9.41 2.39
CA PRO A 95 -0.12 -8.64 2.15
C PRO A 95 -1.34 -9.31 2.80
N TYR A 96 -2.21 -8.55 3.46
CA TYR A 96 -3.44 -9.04 4.04
C TYR A 96 -4.56 -8.00 3.97
N MET A 97 -5.77 -8.44 3.63
CA MET A 97 -6.97 -7.61 3.59
C MET A 97 -7.86 -8.01 4.76
N PRO A 98 -7.75 -7.35 5.93
CA PRO A 98 -8.44 -7.80 7.14
C PRO A 98 -9.96 -7.70 7.04
N ASP A 99 -10.48 -6.73 6.28
CA ASP A 99 -11.92 -6.53 6.10
C ASP A 99 -12.59 -7.72 5.37
N HIS A 100 -11.82 -8.48 4.58
CA HIS A 100 -12.28 -9.69 3.87
C HIS A 100 -11.55 -10.97 4.28
N GLN A 101 -10.69 -10.88 5.30
CA GLN A 101 -9.97 -11.99 5.90
C GLN A 101 -9.14 -12.85 4.93
N HIS A 102 -8.58 -12.26 3.86
CA HIS A 102 -7.75 -12.98 2.88
C HIS A 102 -6.41 -12.30 2.59
N GLY A 103 -5.47 -13.08 2.04
CA GLY A 103 -4.16 -12.60 1.58
C GLY A 103 -4.09 -12.31 0.08
N PRO A 104 -2.89 -12.35 -0.53
CA PRO A 104 -2.65 -12.00 -1.94
C PRO A 104 -3.05 -13.12 -2.93
N GLY A 105 -3.84 -14.10 -2.49
CA GLY A 105 -4.13 -15.32 -3.25
C GLY A 105 -2.91 -16.23 -3.36
N GLY A 106 -2.65 -16.75 -4.57
CA GLY A 106 -1.53 -17.67 -4.85
C GLY A 106 -0.18 -16.99 -5.10
N TYR A 107 -0.12 -15.65 -5.08
CA TYR A 107 1.09 -14.89 -5.37
C TYR A 107 1.93 -14.66 -4.11
N ARG A 108 3.25 -14.59 -4.27
CA ARG A 108 4.19 -14.31 -3.20
C ARG A 108 5.11 -13.18 -3.63
N PRO A 109 5.36 -12.17 -2.77
CA PRO A 109 6.32 -11.13 -3.10
C PRO A 109 7.71 -11.70 -3.39
N ILE A 110 8.42 -11.07 -4.31
CA ILE A 110 9.80 -11.38 -4.66
C ILE A 110 10.68 -10.26 -4.12
N ILE A 111 11.69 -10.62 -3.33
CA ILE A 111 12.59 -9.67 -2.68
C ILE A 111 13.97 -9.80 -3.33
N GLU A 112 14.51 -8.67 -3.78
CA GLU A 112 15.85 -8.57 -4.34
C GLU A 112 16.63 -7.44 -3.64
N PRO A 113 17.83 -7.69 -3.09
CA PRO A 113 18.68 -6.62 -2.59
C PRO A 113 19.13 -5.72 -3.74
N MET A 114 19.22 -4.42 -3.48
CA MET A 114 19.65 -3.43 -4.47
C MET A 114 21.12 -3.02 -4.28
N PRO A 115 21.75 -2.36 -5.29
CA PRO A 115 23.12 -1.87 -5.16
C PRO A 115 23.30 -0.80 -4.07
N GLU A 116 22.27 -0.02 -3.78
CA GLU A 116 22.28 0.95 -2.68
C GLU A 116 22.11 0.23 -1.34
N ALA A 117 22.94 0.59 -0.36
CA ALA A 117 22.99 -0.11 0.91
C ALA A 117 21.64 -0.04 1.65
N GLY A 118 21.19 -1.19 2.18
CA GLY A 118 19.92 -1.34 2.87
C GLY A 118 18.67 -1.16 2.01
N GLN A 119 18.81 -1.03 0.67
CA GLN A 119 17.65 -1.02 -0.21
C GLN A 119 17.29 -2.41 -0.74
N TYR A 120 15.98 -2.64 -0.81
CA TYR A 120 15.39 -3.87 -1.27
C TYR A 120 14.26 -3.56 -2.24
N LYS A 121 14.30 -4.18 -3.42
CA LYS A 121 13.17 -4.21 -4.32
C LYS A 121 12.22 -5.31 -3.89
N ILE A 122 10.94 -4.98 -3.81
CA ILE A 122 9.85 -5.90 -3.44
C ILE A 122 8.85 -5.90 -4.58
N ASP A 123 8.89 -6.94 -5.41
CA ASP A 123 7.96 -7.14 -6.52
C ASP A 123 6.79 -8.05 -6.12
N GLN A 124 5.75 -8.05 -6.96
CA GLN A 124 4.58 -8.94 -6.84
C GLN A 124 3.78 -8.80 -5.54
N ILE A 125 3.73 -7.60 -4.97
CA ILE A 125 2.78 -7.29 -3.90
C ILE A 125 1.39 -7.21 -4.54
N ASN A 126 0.59 -8.28 -4.40
CA ASN A 126 -0.71 -8.39 -5.03
C ASN A 126 -1.86 -7.91 -4.12
N THR A 127 -2.46 -6.78 -4.47
CA THR A 127 -3.64 -6.18 -3.83
C THR A 127 -4.83 -6.25 -4.79
N TRP A 128 -5.25 -7.47 -5.11
CA TRP A 128 -6.19 -7.76 -6.21
C TRP A 128 -7.63 -7.25 -6.01
N MET A 129 -8.00 -6.89 -4.78
CA MET A 129 -9.28 -6.26 -4.44
C MET A 129 -9.07 -4.82 -3.97
N PRO A 130 -9.88 -3.86 -4.43
CA PRO A 130 -9.97 -2.53 -3.82
C PRO A 130 -10.35 -2.63 -2.33
N GLY A 131 -9.91 -1.68 -1.51
CA GLY A 131 -10.20 -1.63 -0.07
C GLY A 131 -8.95 -1.52 0.80
N TYR A 132 -9.09 -1.83 2.08
CA TYR A 132 -8.02 -1.68 3.07
C TYR A 132 -7.06 -2.87 3.08
N TRP A 133 -5.79 -2.62 2.79
CA TRP A 133 -4.72 -3.62 2.83
C TRP A 133 -3.65 -3.26 3.85
N GLU A 134 -3.16 -4.27 4.54
CA GLU A 134 -1.99 -4.24 5.42
C GLU A 134 -0.85 -5.01 4.74
N ILE A 135 0.28 -4.34 4.55
CA ILE A 135 1.49 -4.91 3.97
C ILE A 135 2.53 -5.01 5.08
N THR A 136 2.60 -6.20 5.69
CA THR A 136 3.56 -6.48 6.75
C THR A 136 4.93 -6.78 6.14
N ILE A 137 5.95 -6.04 6.57
CA ILE A 137 7.36 -6.27 6.25
C ILE A 137 8.04 -6.78 7.52
N ASP A 138 8.58 -7.99 7.43
CA ASP A 138 9.34 -8.66 8.48
C ASP A 138 10.80 -8.73 8.01
N ALA A 139 11.73 -8.22 8.81
CA ALA A 139 13.14 -8.16 8.45
C ALA A 139 14.03 -8.73 9.56
N GLU A 140 14.99 -9.57 9.16
CA GLU A 140 15.96 -10.20 10.05
C GLU A 140 17.38 -9.97 9.52
N ALA A 141 18.27 -9.42 10.35
CA ALA A 141 19.69 -9.25 10.05
C ALA A 141 20.55 -9.66 11.25
N GLY A 142 21.17 -10.84 11.15
CA GLY A 142 21.95 -11.40 12.26
C GLY A 142 21.03 -11.74 13.45
N ALA A 143 21.23 -11.07 14.59
CA ALA A 143 20.39 -11.24 15.77
C ALA A 143 19.29 -10.18 15.90
N ALA A 144 19.26 -9.18 15.01
CA ALA A 144 18.24 -8.14 14.99
C ALA A 144 17.05 -8.59 14.13
N HIS A 145 15.85 -8.39 14.64
CA HIS A 145 14.58 -8.72 14.00
C HIS A 145 13.59 -7.62 14.31
N ASP A 146 12.84 -7.18 13.31
CA ASP A 146 11.77 -6.20 13.49
C ASP A 146 10.69 -6.38 12.44
N THR A 147 9.52 -5.81 12.71
CA THR A 147 8.36 -5.84 11.82
C THR A 147 7.72 -4.48 11.71
N VAL A 148 7.27 -4.11 10.51
CA VAL A 148 6.50 -2.91 10.24
C VAL A 148 5.28 -3.24 9.38
N ILE A 149 4.22 -2.44 9.49
CA ILE A 149 3.01 -2.59 8.68
C ILE A 149 2.75 -1.27 7.96
N TYR A 150 2.73 -1.31 6.63
CA TYR A 150 2.23 -0.23 5.78
C TYR A 150 0.77 -0.50 5.44
N LYS A 151 -0.07 0.53 5.52
CA LYS A 151 -1.51 0.43 5.36
C LYS A 151 -1.95 1.25 4.17
N PHE A 152 -2.62 0.66 3.19
CA PHE A 152 -3.08 1.39 2.02
C PHE A 152 -4.54 1.11 1.71
N CYS A 153 -5.27 2.18 1.37
CA CYS A 153 -6.58 2.09 0.77
C CYS A 153 -6.43 2.00 -0.75
N ILE A 154 -6.63 0.80 -1.29
CA ILE A 154 -6.47 0.48 -2.70
C ILE A 154 -7.75 0.85 -3.46
N GLN A 155 -7.61 1.63 -4.52
CA GLN A 155 -8.71 2.03 -5.40
C GLN A 155 -8.90 1.02 -6.53
N ALA A 156 -10.07 1.06 -7.19
CA ALA A 156 -10.47 0.15 -8.25
C ALA A 156 -9.84 0.44 -9.62
#